data_AF-A0AA86MB01-F1
#
_entry.id   AF-A0AA86MB01-F1
#
_cell.length_a   1.000
_cell.length_b   1.000
_cell.length_c   1.000
_cell.angle_alpha   90.00
_cell.angle_beta   90.00
_cell.angle_gamma   90.00
#
_symmetry.space_group_name_H-M   'P 1'
#
loop_
_entity.id
_entity.type
_entity.pdbx_description
1 polymer ?
#
loop_
_entity_poly.entity_id
_entity_poly.type
_entity_poly.pdbx_seq_one_letter_code
_entity_poly.pdbx_strand_id
1 'polypeptide(L)'
;MMNIYCDDGSTNVKLAWFAEGTLNTSISANSFRHGWKVADFGANAFNYQAGLLKYTWDSVSRDAVPTTNVEYQYGDMNLLAVHHALLNSGLAPQPVSLTVTLPLSEYYDQDCQKNEDNIARKRSNLLRELTVNKRERFTITDVKVMPESLPAAFSRLARLKPGPAETSLIIDLGGHHARCRDHCGAV
;
A
#
# COMPACT_ATOMS: atom_id res chain seq x y z
N MET A 1 14.07 3.55 -14.35
CA MET A 1 13.50 3.42 -12.98
C MET A 1 12.03 3.09 -13.14
N MET A 2 11.58 1.98 -12.56
CA MET A 2 10.21 1.49 -12.75
C MET A 2 9.25 2.18 -11.78
N ASN A 3 8.10 2.64 -12.28
CA ASN A 3 7.07 3.27 -11.47
C ASN A 3 5.98 2.24 -11.14
N ILE A 4 5.75 2.00 -9.85
CA ILE A 4 4.73 1.07 -9.36
C ILE A 4 3.67 1.87 -8.59
N TYR A 5 2.41 1.69 -8.97
CA TYR A 5 1.25 2.20 -8.24
C TYR A 5 0.79 1.11 -7.28
N CYS A 6 0.58 1.46 -6.02
CA CYS A 6 0.46 0.51 -4.93
C CYS A 6 -0.68 0.94 -4.00
N ASP A 7 -1.84 0.29 -4.11
CA ASP A 7 -2.91 0.42 -3.13
C ASP A 7 -2.62 -0.59 -2.01
N ASP A 8 -1.95 -0.12 -0.96
CA ASP A 8 -1.36 -0.94 0.09
C ASP A 8 -2.25 -1.08 1.33
N GLY A 9 -3.54 -1.37 1.08
CA GLY A 9 -4.52 -1.66 2.11
C GLY A 9 -4.11 -2.80 3.05
N SER A 10 -4.64 -2.78 4.27
CA SER A 10 -4.29 -3.73 5.34
C SER A 10 -4.78 -5.16 5.13
N THR A 11 -5.72 -5.41 4.21
CA THR A 11 -6.13 -6.76 3.82
C THR A 11 -5.28 -7.28 2.65
N ASN A 12 -5.17 -6.49 1.59
CA ASN A 12 -4.45 -6.83 0.38
C ASN A 12 -3.70 -5.62 -0.14
N VAL A 13 -2.48 -5.86 -0.63
CA VAL A 13 -1.72 -4.91 -1.42
C VAL A 13 -1.99 -5.19 -2.89
N LYS A 14 -2.39 -4.16 -3.64
CA LYS A 14 -2.64 -4.23 -5.08
C LYS A 14 -1.59 -3.39 -5.79
N LEU A 15 -0.87 -4.00 -6.73
CA LEU A 15 0.10 -3.31 -7.54
C LEU A 15 -0.44 -3.11 -8.96
N ALA A 16 -0.06 -2.00 -9.57
CA ALA A 16 -0.24 -1.74 -10.99
C ALA A 16 1.01 -1.07 -11.56
N TRP A 17 1.42 -1.46 -12.76
CA TRP A 17 2.55 -0.84 -13.45
C TRP A 17 2.40 -0.98 -14.96
N PHE A 18 3.13 -0.15 -15.70
CA PHE A 18 3.24 -0.29 -17.15
C PHE A 18 4.55 -0.95 -17.52
N ALA A 19 4.48 -1.99 -18.35
CA ALA A 19 5.63 -2.59 -19.01
C ALA A 19 5.33 -2.65 -20.50
N GLU A 20 6.20 -2.06 -21.32
CA GLU A 20 6.05 -2.05 -22.79
C GLU A 20 4.69 -1.54 -23.27
N GLY A 21 4.16 -0.50 -22.61
CA GLY A 21 2.85 0.08 -22.91
C GLY A 21 1.64 -0.74 -22.43
N THR A 22 1.87 -1.90 -21.82
CA THR A 22 0.82 -2.76 -21.27
C THR A 22 0.66 -2.54 -19.77
N LEU A 23 -0.59 -2.37 -19.32
CA LEU A 23 -0.93 -2.32 -17.91
C LEU A 23 -0.87 -3.73 -17.31
N ASN A 24 -0.07 -3.90 -16.27
CA ASN A 24 0.05 -5.11 -15.48
C ASN A 24 -0.45 -4.84 -14.07
N THR A 25 -1.03 -5.87 -13.44
CA THR A 25 -1.53 -5.79 -12.07
C THR A 25 -1.16 -7.04 -11.27
N SER A 26 -1.03 -6.90 -9.96
CA SER A 26 -0.90 -8.04 -9.03
C SER A 26 -1.62 -7.74 -7.72
N ILE A 27 -2.02 -8.80 -7.01
CA ILE A 27 -2.66 -8.70 -5.69
C ILE A 27 -1.93 -9.65 -4.76
N SER A 28 -1.59 -9.18 -3.56
CA SER A 28 -0.96 -9.98 -2.52
C SER A 28 -1.64 -9.75 -1.18
N ALA A 29 -1.96 -10.84 -0.48
CA ALA A 29 -2.58 -10.79 0.84
C ALA A 29 -1.56 -10.36 1.90
N ASN A 30 -2.00 -9.49 2.81
CA ASN A 30 -1.23 -9.11 4.00
C ASN A 30 -1.43 -10.17 5.10
N SER A 31 -0.46 -11.08 5.22
CA SER A 31 -0.58 -12.25 6.08
C SER A 31 0.76 -12.63 6.71
N PHE A 32 1.22 -11.81 7.66
CA PHE A 32 2.50 -12.00 8.33
C PHE A 32 2.33 -12.47 9.77
N ARG A 33 3.28 -13.27 10.23
CA ARG A 33 3.43 -13.68 11.63
C ARG A 33 4.81 -13.28 12.14
N HIS A 34 4.91 -13.09 13.45
CA HIS A 34 6.20 -12.92 14.12
C HIS A 34 7.00 -14.22 14.11
N GLY A 35 8.33 -14.07 14.05
CA GLY A 35 9.28 -15.17 13.99
C GLY A 35 9.56 -15.63 12.56
N TRP A 36 10.62 -16.43 12.41
CA TRP A 36 10.95 -17.08 11.14
C TRP A 36 10.43 -18.51 11.14
N LYS A 37 9.89 -18.94 10.00
CA LYS A 37 9.58 -20.35 9.75
C LYS A 37 10.80 -21.07 9.17
N VAL A 38 11.03 -22.31 9.61
CA VAL A 38 11.96 -23.22 8.95
C VAL A 38 11.33 -23.68 7.64
N ALA A 39 12.05 -23.54 6.54
CA ALA A 39 11.61 -24.07 5.25
C ALA A 39 11.52 -25.61 5.35
N ASP A 40 10.31 -26.17 5.25
CA ASP A 40 10.14 -27.61 5.08
C ASP A 40 10.72 -28.03 3.73
N PHE A 41 11.29 -29.23 3.66
CA PHE A 41 11.96 -29.85 2.50
C PHE A 41 11.39 -29.44 1.13
N GLY A 42 11.93 -28.37 0.54
CA GLY A 42 11.59 -27.87 -0.81
C GLY A 42 10.70 -26.63 -0.89
N ALA A 43 10.03 -26.20 0.20
CA ALA A 43 9.19 -25.01 0.22
C ALA A 43 9.97 -23.76 0.67
N ASN A 44 10.05 -22.79 -0.21
CA ASN A 44 10.96 -21.66 -0.09
C ASN A 44 10.29 -20.52 0.73
N ALA A 45 10.38 -20.59 2.06
CA ALA A 45 9.71 -19.65 2.98
C ALA A 45 10.14 -18.18 2.74
N PHE A 46 9.18 -17.25 2.87
CA PHE A 46 9.44 -15.81 2.83
C PHE A 46 9.66 -15.29 4.26
N ASN A 47 10.92 -15.28 4.67
CA ASN A 47 11.34 -14.79 5.99
C ASN A 47 11.94 -13.39 5.84
N TYR A 48 11.44 -12.46 6.63
CA TYR A 48 11.80 -11.06 6.61
C TYR A 48 12.39 -10.63 7.95
N GLN A 49 13.25 -9.62 7.93
CA GLN A 49 13.67 -8.93 9.13
C GLN A 49 13.66 -7.41 8.90
N ALA A 50 12.95 -6.71 9.76
CA ALA A 50 12.88 -5.26 9.81
C ALA A 50 13.48 -4.80 11.15
N GLY A 51 14.63 -4.12 11.10
CA GLY A 51 15.42 -3.85 12.31
C GLY A 51 15.81 -5.13 13.05
N LEU A 52 15.38 -5.25 14.31
CA LEU A 52 15.63 -6.41 15.16
C LEU A 52 14.51 -7.47 15.11
N LEU A 53 13.36 -7.14 14.52
CA LEU A 53 12.18 -7.99 14.51
C LEU A 53 12.17 -8.89 13.27
N LYS A 54 11.73 -10.13 13.49
CA LYS A 54 11.67 -11.20 12.49
C LYS A 54 10.23 -11.55 12.19
N TYR A 55 9.96 -11.79 10.91
CA TYR A 55 8.63 -12.08 10.39
C TYR A 55 8.66 -13.15 9.30
N THR A 56 7.54 -13.81 9.10
CA THR A 56 7.32 -14.74 8.00
C THR A 56 5.95 -14.49 7.38
N TRP A 57 5.90 -14.53 6.05
CA TRP A 57 4.61 -14.58 5.34
C TRP A 57 4.03 -16.00 5.35
N ASP A 58 2.74 -16.11 5.64
CA ASP A 58 2.02 -17.38 5.70
C ASP A 58 0.67 -17.29 4.98
N SER A 59 0.49 -18.07 3.91
CA SER A 59 -0.74 -18.11 3.11
C SER A 59 -1.97 -18.61 3.87
N VAL A 60 -1.76 -19.33 4.98
CA VAL A 60 -2.83 -19.97 5.77
C VAL A 60 -3.16 -19.15 7.02
N SER A 61 -2.38 -18.12 7.33
CA SER A 61 -2.71 -17.25 8.45
C SER A 61 -3.94 -16.42 8.13
N ARG A 62 -4.98 -16.60 8.96
CA ARG A 62 -6.24 -15.84 8.89
C ARG A 62 -6.28 -14.66 9.85
N ASP A 63 -5.15 -14.37 10.50
CA ASP A 63 -4.99 -13.20 11.35
C ASP A 63 -4.80 -11.97 10.46
N ALA A 64 -5.86 -11.62 9.71
CA ALA A 64 -5.92 -10.36 9.01
C ALA A 64 -5.78 -9.24 10.07
N VAL A 65 -4.75 -8.40 9.92
CA VAL A 65 -4.61 -7.22 10.78
C VAL A 65 -5.88 -6.39 10.59
N PRO A 66 -6.63 -6.06 11.66
CA PRO A 66 -7.84 -5.26 11.55
C PRO A 66 -7.55 -3.98 10.77
N THR A 67 -8.29 -3.74 9.69
CA THR A 67 -8.01 -2.66 8.73
C THR A 67 -8.29 -1.25 9.26
N THR A 68 -8.83 -1.12 10.48
CA THR A 68 -8.94 0.13 11.25
C THR A 68 -7.63 0.52 11.91
N ASN A 69 -6.62 -0.32 11.83
CA ASN A 69 -5.34 -0.02 12.44
C ASN A 69 -4.61 1.04 11.62
N VAL A 70 -4.86 2.31 11.93
CA VAL A 70 -4.08 3.44 11.41
C VAL A 70 -2.58 3.16 11.55
N GLU A 71 -2.15 2.51 12.63
CA GLU A 71 -0.74 2.13 12.85
C GLU A 71 -0.21 1.15 11.81
N TYR A 72 -1.06 0.36 11.15
CA TYR A 72 -0.61 -0.47 10.03
C TYR A 72 0.08 0.39 8.97
N GLN A 73 -0.49 1.55 8.60
CA GLN A 73 0.01 2.40 7.52
C GLN A 73 1.45 2.89 7.76
N TYR A 74 1.87 2.94 9.02
CA TYR A 74 3.15 3.50 9.44
C TYR A 74 4.11 2.47 10.04
N GLY A 75 3.70 1.19 10.09
CA GLY A 75 4.42 0.14 10.81
C GLY A 75 5.08 -0.90 9.90
N ASP A 76 5.77 -1.84 10.54
CA ASP A 76 6.50 -2.94 9.90
C ASP A 76 5.59 -3.79 9.02
N MET A 77 4.35 -4.03 9.42
CA MET A 77 3.41 -4.85 8.64
C MET A 77 3.18 -4.29 7.23
N ASN A 78 3.02 -2.97 7.11
CA ASN A 78 2.84 -2.35 5.79
C ASN A 78 4.13 -2.39 4.97
N LEU A 79 5.28 -2.10 5.58
CA LEU A 79 6.58 -2.22 4.93
C LEU A 79 6.77 -3.63 4.34
N LEU A 80 6.52 -4.66 5.16
CA LEU A 80 6.64 -6.06 4.76
C LEU A 80 5.65 -6.43 3.65
N ALA A 81 4.39 -6.00 3.76
CA ALA A 81 3.35 -6.30 2.78
C ALA A 81 3.68 -5.70 1.41
N VAL A 82 4.16 -4.46 1.35
CA VAL A 82 4.57 -3.82 0.09
C VAL A 82 5.75 -4.56 -0.55
N HIS A 83 6.80 -4.87 0.22
CA HIS A 83 7.94 -5.62 -0.30
C HIS A 83 7.57 -7.04 -0.74
N HIS A 84 6.68 -7.71 -0.02
CA HIS A 84 6.19 -9.03 -0.41
C HIS A 84 5.36 -8.97 -1.70
N ALA A 85 4.49 -7.97 -1.84
CA ALA A 85 3.73 -7.76 -3.07
C ALA A 85 4.65 -7.51 -4.28
N LEU A 86 5.73 -6.72 -4.11
CA LEU A 86 6.73 -6.51 -5.15
C LEU A 86 7.42 -7.82 -5.54
N LEU A 87 7.82 -8.64 -4.56
CA LEU A 87 8.43 -9.95 -4.81
C LEU A 87 7.47 -10.94 -5.49
N ASN A 88 6.18 -10.86 -5.19
CA ASN A 88 5.15 -11.69 -5.81
C ASN A 88 4.62 -11.13 -7.15
N SER A 89 5.06 -9.95 -7.56
CA SER A 89 4.61 -9.33 -8.82
C SER A 89 5.10 -10.05 -10.08
N GLY A 90 6.12 -10.90 -9.94
CA GLY A 90 6.82 -11.54 -11.06
C GLY A 90 7.92 -10.67 -11.68
N LEU A 91 8.07 -9.42 -11.23
CA LEU A 91 9.20 -8.56 -11.62
C LEU A 91 10.50 -9.03 -10.94
N ALA A 92 11.62 -8.89 -11.65
CA ALA A 92 12.93 -9.04 -11.04
C ALA A 92 13.21 -7.88 -10.07
N PRO A 93 13.82 -8.15 -8.89
CA PRO A 93 14.26 -7.13 -7.95
C PRO A 93 15.08 -6.02 -8.62
N GLN A 94 14.66 -4.78 -8.44
CA GLN A 94 15.28 -3.60 -9.05
C GLN A 94 14.95 -2.32 -8.26
N PRO A 95 15.59 -1.17 -8.59
CA PRO A 95 15.17 0.14 -8.09
C PRO A 95 13.78 0.54 -8.61
N VAL A 96 12.88 0.92 -7.69
CA VAL A 96 11.50 1.30 -8.00
C VAL A 96 11.10 2.62 -7.32
N SER A 97 10.23 3.38 -8.00
CA SER A 97 9.48 4.49 -7.42
C SER A 97 8.07 4.02 -7.10
N LEU A 98 7.59 4.27 -5.88
CA LEU A 98 6.24 3.90 -5.47
C LEU A 98 5.31 5.12 -5.47
N THR A 99 4.08 4.93 -5.93
CA THR A 99 2.95 5.80 -5.58
C THR A 99 1.98 4.99 -4.72
N VAL A 100 1.88 5.33 -3.43
CA VAL A 100 1.08 4.62 -2.43
C VAL A 100 -0.15 5.40 -1.99
N THR A 101 -1.02 4.78 -1.19
CA THR A 101 -2.22 5.42 -0.67
C THR A 101 -2.16 5.66 0.84
N LEU A 102 -2.91 6.66 1.32
CA LEU A 102 -3.28 6.81 2.72
C LEU A 102 -4.81 6.94 2.83
N PRO A 103 -5.42 6.39 3.89
CA PRO A 103 -6.83 6.64 4.19
C PRO A 103 -7.14 8.13 4.20
N LEU A 104 -8.35 8.51 3.76
CA LEU A 104 -8.72 9.92 3.66
C LEU A 104 -8.60 10.71 4.97
N SER A 105 -8.89 10.07 6.12
CA SER A 105 -8.74 10.66 7.45
C SER A 105 -7.29 10.81 7.91
N GLU A 106 -6.37 10.09 7.27
CA GLU A 106 -4.94 10.16 7.56
C GLU A 106 -4.23 11.14 6.61
N TYR A 107 -4.69 11.24 5.37
CA TYR A 107 -4.14 12.14 4.37
C TYR A 107 -4.61 13.59 4.57
N TYR A 108 -5.85 13.79 5.04
CA TYR A 108 -6.40 15.10 5.33
C TYR A 108 -6.70 15.26 6.83
N ASP A 109 -6.46 16.46 7.36
CA ASP A 109 -6.86 16.82 8.72
C ASP A 109 -8.36 17.18 8.81
N GLN A 110 -8.79 17.63 9.99
CA GLN A 110 -10.18 18.00 10.28
C GLN A 110 -10.66 19.21 9.45
N ASP A 111 -9.74 20.06 9.01
CA ASP A 111 -9.99 21.24 8.17
C ASP A 111 -9.86 20.93 6.67
N CYS A 112 -9.79 19.65 6.31
CA CYS A 112 -9.61 19.17 4.95
C CYS A 112 -8.30 19.64 4.28
N GLN A 113 -7.29 20.04 5.06
CA GLN A 113 -5.94 20.33 4.57
C GLN A 113 -5.07 19.07 4.58
N LYS A 114 -4.02 19.06 3.77
CA LYS A 114 -3.11 17.90 3.72
C LYS A 114 -2.35 17.78 5.04
N ASN A 115 -2.36 16.60 5.62
CA ASN A 115 -1.54 16.28 6.77
C ASN A 115 -0.14 15.86 6.31
N GLU A 116 0.74 16.84 6.16
CA GLU A 116 2.12 16.63 5.67
C GLU A 116 2.95 15.75 6.62
N ASP A 117 2.67 15.77 7.93
CA ASP A 117 3.36 14.92 8.91
C ASP A 117 3.03 13.44 8.70
N ASN A 118 1.76 13.10 8.50
CA ASN A 118 1.33 11.73 8.20
C ASN A 118 1.87 11.25 6.86
N ILE A 119 1.85 12.12 5.83
CA ILE A 119 2.41 11.83 4.51
C ILE A 119 3.92 11.54 4.62
N ALA A 120 4.66 12.36 5.37
CA ALA A 120 6.08 12.16 5.62
C ALA A 120 6.34 10.87 6.42
N ARG A 121 5.54 10.58 7.45
CA ARG A 121 5.62 9.33 8.24
C ARG A 121 5.41 8.10 7.38
N LYS A 122 4.41 8.10 6.49
CA LYS A 122 4.15 7.04 5.52
C LYS A 122 5.32 6.82 4.57
N ARG A 123 5.82 7.91 3.97
CA ARG A 123 6.99 7.88 3.09
C ARG A 123 8.22 7.32 3.80
N SER A 124 8.50 7.80 5.01
CA SER A 124 9.63 7.35 5.80
C SER A 124 9.52 5.86 6.13
N ASN A 125 8.32 5.34 6.41
CA ASN A 125 8.14 3.92 6.69
C ASN A 125 8.55 3.04 5.50
N LEU A 126 8.11 3.39 4.29
CA LEU A 126 8.37 2.59 3.08
C LEU A 126 9.79 2.74 2.52
N LEU A 127 10.53 3.77 2.93
CA LEU A 127 11.94 3.94 2.60
C LEU A 127 12.88 3.20 3.58
N ARG A 128 12.34 2.54 4.60
CA ARG A 128 13.14 1.77 5.55
C ARG A 128 13.76 0.55 4.90
N GLU A 129 14.94 0.21 5.39
CA GLU A 129 15.64 -1.01 5.04
C GLU A 129 15.02 -2.24 5.70
N LEU A 130 15.00 -3.35 4.95
CA LEU A 130 14.65 -4.68 5.45
C LEU A 130 15.50 -5.74 4.74
N THR A 131 15.58 -6.93 5.33
CA THR A 131 16.23 -8.08 4.70
C THR A 131 15.22 -9.19 4.41
N VAL A 132 15.46 -9.92 3.32
CA VAL A 132 14.70 -11.10 2.94
C VAL A 132 15.68 -12.26 2.92
N ASN A 133 15.44 -13.28 3.74
CA ASN A 133 16.39 -14.36 3.92
C ASN A 133 16.63 -15.11 2.59
N LYS A 134 17.91 -15.24 2.20
CA LYS A 134 18.37 -15.96 0.99
C LYS A 134 17.78 -15.45 -0.33
N ARG A 135 17.35 -14.18 -0.39
CA ARG A 135 16.73 -13.59 -1.59
C ARG A 135 17.17 -12.15 -1.78
N GLU A 136 17.21 -11.73 -3.04
CA GLU A 136 17.31 -10.32 -3.38
C GLU A 136 15.99 -9.59 -3.10
N ARG A 137 16.07 -8.26 -2.95
CA ARG A 137 14.90 -7.41 -2.69
C ARG A 137 14.88 -6.22 -3.64
N PHE A 138 13.67 -5.70 -3.86
CA PHE A 138 13.51 -4.39 -4.48
C PHE A 138 14.13 -3.30 -3.60
N THR A 139 14.61 -2.24 -4.25
CA THR A 139 15.06 -1.01 -3.57
C THR A 139 14.07 0.09 -3.89
N ILE A 140 13.35 0.56 -2.89
CA ILE A 140 12.41 1.68 -3.03
C ILE A 140 13.23 2.97 -2.94
N THR A 141 13.30 3.71 -4.05
CA THR A 141 14.13 4.92 -4.15
C THR A 141 13.35 6.20 -3.92
N ASP A 142 12.06 6.20 -4.23
CA ASP A 142 11.16 7.32 -3.96
C ASP A 142 9.75 6.83 -3.67
N VAL A 143 9.03 7.60 -2.85
CA VAL A 143 7.65 7.30 -2.45
C VAL A 143 6.82 8.57 -2.55
N LYS A 144 5.80 8.53 -3.39
CA LYS A 144 4.72 9.50 -3.47
C LYS A 144 3.48 8.95 -2.78
N VAL A 145 2.76 9.79 -2.03
CA VAL A 145 1.54 9.40 -1.33
C VAL A 145 0.35 10.10 -1.96
N MET A 146 -0.75 9.37 -2.17
CA MET A 146 -2.03 9.91 -2.62
C MET A 146 -3.13 9.58 -1.62
N PRO A 147 -4.19 10.41 -1.53
CA PRO A 147 -5.36 10.04 -0.74
C PRO A 147 -6.07 8.84 -1.39
N GLU A 148 -6.57 7.93 -0.57
CA GLU A 148 -7.42 6.83 -1.03
C GLU A 148 -8.70 7.36 -1.69
N SER A 149 -9.31 6.54 -2.56
CA SER A 149 -10.58 6.77 -3.26
C SER A 149 -10.60 7.93 -4.29
N LEU A 150 -9.87 9.03 -4.06
CA LEU A 150 -9.84 10.19 -4.98
C LEU A 150 -9.22 9.87 -6.36
N PRO A 151 -8.07 9.18 -6.47
CA PRO A 151 -7.52 8.77 -7.76
C PRO A 151 -8.50 7.94 -8.60
N ALA A 152 -9.33 7.12 -7.95
CA ALA A 152 -10.34 6.29 -8.64
C ALA A 152 -11.48 7.13 -9.22
N ALA A 153 -11.86 8.23 -8.56
CA ALA A 153 -12.93 9.12 -9.01
C ALA A 153 -12.45 10.21 -9.98
N PHE A 154 -11.15 10.49 -10.06
CA PHE A 154 -10.60 11.64 -10.79
C PHE A 154 -11.07 11.73 -12.25
N SER A 155 -10.98 10.64 -13.00
CA SER A 155 -11.39 10.62 -14.42
C SER A 155 -12.89 10.87 -14.58
N ARG A 156 -13.71 10.43 -13.62
CA ARG A 156 -15.15 10.64 -13.62
C ARG A 156 -15.50 12.07 -13.23
N LEU A 157 -14.86 12.63 -12.20
CA LEU A 157 -15.02 14.01 -11.77
C LEU A 157 -14.60 15.00 -12.87
N ALA A 158 -13.46 14.75 -13.52
CA ALA A 158 -12.98 15.56 -14.64
C ALA A 158 -13.95 15.58 -15.84
N ARG A 159 -14.70 14.48 -16.05
CA ARG A 159 -15.75 14.40 -17.09
C ARG A 159 -17.06 15.05 -16.66
N LEU A 160 -17.46 14.87 -15.40
CA LEU A 160 -18.70 15.41 -14.87
C LEU A 160 -18.65 16.92 -14.68
N LYS A 161 -17.47 17.46 -14.32
CA LYS A 161 -17.25 18.88 -14.01
C LYS A 161 -18.35 19.44 -13.10
N PRO A 162 -18.56 18.84 -11.92
CA PRO A 162 -19.62 19.28 -11.02
C PRO A 162 -19.47 20.76 -10.70
N GLY A 163 -20.60 21.46 -10.68
CA GLY A 163 -20.65 22.89 -10.38
C GLY A 163 -20.20 23.20 -8.93
N PRO A 164 -19.90 24.47 -8.60
CA PRO A 164 -19.42 24.85 -7.26
C PRO A 164 -20.38 24.52 -6.10
N ALA A 165 -21.66 24.30 -6.40
CA ALA A 165 -22.70 23.93 -5.43
C ALA A 165 -23.02 22.42 -5.45
N GLU A 166 -22.38 21.64 -6.33
CA GLU A 166 -22.63 20.21 -6.47
C GLU A 166 -21.60 19.41 -5.66
N THR A 167 -22.10 18.47 -4.87
CA THR A 167 -21.26 17.58 -4.06
C THR A 167 -21.20 16.20 -4.71
N SER A 168 -20.00 15.64 -4.80
CA SER A 168 -19.80 14.25 -5.22
C SER A 168 -19.50 13.38 -4.02
N LEU A 169 -20.30 12.32 -3.84
CA LEU A 169 -20.09 11.31 -2.81
C LEU A 169 -19.32 10.13 -3.41
N ILE A 170 -18.16 9.82 -2.83
CA ILE A 170 -17.39 8.61 -3.15
C ILE A 170 -17.54 7.63 -1.98
N ILE A 171 -18.00 6.42 -2.28
CA ILE A 171 -18.17 5.33 -1.32
C ILE A 171 -17.16 4.24 -1.66
N ASP A 172 -16.23 4.00 -0.75
CA ASP A 172 -15.19 2.99 -0.85
C ASP A 172 -15.46 1.85 0.14
N LEU A 173 -15.65 0.64 -0.38
CA LEU A 173 -15.96 -0.55 0.40
C LEU A 173 -14.72 -1.47 0.42
N GLY A 174 -13.95 -1.38 1.50
CA GLY A 174 -12.78 -2.21 1.77
C GLY A 174 -13.13 -3.50 2.53
N GLY A 175 -12.12 -4.35 2.75
CA GLY A 175 -12.30 -5.70 3.33
C GLY A 175 -12.98 -5.75 4.72
N HIS A 176 -12.87 -4.69 5.54
CA HIS A 176 -13.63 -4.58 6.79
C HIS A 176 -14.24 -3.19 7.05
N HIS A 177 -14.17 -2.24 6.11
CA HIS A 177 -14.64 -0.86 6.32
C HIS A 177 -15.36 -0.30 5.11
N ALA A 178 -16.34 0.57 5.37
CA ALA A 178 -16.90 1.49 4.40
C ALA A 178 -16.36 2.90 4.71
N ARG A 179 -15.73 3.55 3.73
CA ARG A 179 -15.36 4.97 3.79
C ARG A 179 -16.26 5.76 2.86
N CYS A 180 -17.01 6.71 3.44
CA CYS A 180 -17.83 7.67 2.71
C CYS A 180 -17.25 9.06 2.95
N ARG A 181 -17.03 9.85 1.90
CA ARG A 181 -16.74 11.28 2.05
C ARG A 181 -17.46 12.09 1.00
N ASP A 182 -18.12 13.14 1.46
CA ASP A 182 -18.62 14.23 0.62
C ASP A 182 -17.45 15.10 0.20
N HIS A 183 -17.22 15.21 -1.11
CA HIS A 183 -16.19 16.10 -1.62
C HIS A 183 -16.67 17.56 -1.55
N CYS A 184 -16.20 18.31 -0.55
CA CYS A 184 -16.27 19.78 -0.59
C CYS A 184 -15.36 20.28 -1.72
N GLY A 185 -15.92 21.04 -2.68
CA GLY A 185 -15.19 21.62 -3.82
C GLY A 185 -13.93 22.40 -3.38
N ALA A 186 -12.90 22.57 -4.20
CA ALA A 186 -12.88 22.74 -5.65
C ALA A 186 -11.75 21.94 -6.32
N VAL A 187 -12.02 21.45 -7.52
CA VAL A 187 -11.01 21.01 -8.50
C VAL A 187 -10.74 22.16 -9.45
#